data_AF-A0A396RR78-F1
#
_entry.id   AF-A0A396RR78-F1
#
_cell.length_a   1.000
_cell.length_b   1.000
_cell.length_c   1.000
_cell.angle_alpha   90.00
_cell.angle_beta   90.00
_cell.angle_gamma   90.00
#
_symmetry.space_group_name_H-M   'P 1'
#
loop_
_entity.id
_entity.type
_entity.pdbx_description
1 polymer ?
#
loop_
_entity_poly.entity_id
_entity_poly.type
_entity_poly.pdbx_seq_one_letter_code
_entity_poly.pdbx_strand_id
1 'polypeptide(L)'
;MAAQITLTITEARERPWASATFHGARHVLSVGVAGDVATIEGWLAALPEHPFAMAHHIVADIAVVRSANADVVIEALTVAND
;
A
#
# COMPACT_ATOMS: atom_id res chain seq x y z
N MET A 1 -25.72 -6.47 -0.97
CA MET A 1 -24.73 -6.09 -2.01
C MET A 1 -23.40 -5.91 -1.33
N ALA A 2 -22.32 -6.51 -1.85
CA ALA A 2 -20.98 -6.16 -1.37
C ALA A 2 -20.70 -4.72 -1.79
N ALA A 3 -20.23 -3.89 -0.86
CA ALA A 3 -19.76 -2.57 -1.22
C ALA A 3 -18.48 -2.70 -2.06
N GLN A 4 -18.42 -1.99 -3.17
CA GLN A 4 -17.28 -2.03 -4.09
C GLN A 4 -16.51 -0.71 -3.96
N ILE A 5 -15.19 -0.82 -3.89
CA ILE A 5 -14.26 0.30 -4.04
C ILE A 5 -13.51 0.16 -5.36
N THR A 6 -13.19 1.29 -5.96
CA THR A 6 -12.30 1.38 -7.13
C THR A 6 -11.05 2.12 -6.71
N LEU A 7 -9.90 1.52 -6.98
CA LEU A 7 -8.58 2.10 -6.73
C LEU A 7 -7.90 2.35 -8.08
N THR A 8 -7.35 3.54 -8.26
CA THR A 8 -6.58 3.90 -9.46
C THR A 8 -5.20 4.36 -9.03
N ILE A 9 -4.15 3.67 -9.47
CA ILE A 9 -2.78 4.12 -9.25
C ILE A 9 -2.52 5.28 -10.21
N THR A 10 -2.28 6.47 -9.67
CA THR A 10 -1.99 7.68 -10.45
C THR A 10 -0.50 7.93 -10.60
N GLU A 11 0.29 7.50 -9.61
CA GLU A 11 1.75 7.55 -9.64
C GLU A 11 2.29 6.33 -8.88
N ALA A 12 3.38 5.76 -9.38
CA ALA A 12 4.15 4.73 -8.68
C ALA A 12 5.64 5.06 -8.79
N ARG A 13 6.33 5.03 -7.65
CA ARG A 13 7.78 5.19 -7.59
C ARG A 13 8.38 4.20 -6.62
N GLU A 14 9.62 3.84 -6.89
CA GLU A 14 10.41 2.98 -6.03
C GLU A 14 11.75 3.63 -5.69
N ARG A 15 12.29 3.27 -4.53
CA ARG A 15 13.66 3.57 -4.15
C ARG A 15 14.24 2.46 -3.29
N PRO A 16 15.56 2.26 -3.28
CA PRO A 16 16.20 1.35 -2.33
C PRO A 16 15.86 1.71 -0.87
N TRP A 17 15.69 0.72 -0.02
CA TRP A 17 15.68 0.85 1.44
C TRP A 17 16.51 -0.25 2.09
N ALA A 18 16.97 0.04 3.29
CA ALA A 18 17.56 -0.94 4.17
C ALA A 18 17.27 -0.59 5.63
N SER A 19 17.23 -1.60 6.47
CA SER A 19 17.23 -1.52 7.93
C SER A 19 18.50 -2.20 8.46
N ALA A 20 18.57 -2.41 9.78
CA ALA A 20 19.69 -3.16 10.38
C ALA A 20 19.73 -4.64 9.93
N THR A 21 18.59 -5.22 9.54
CA THR A 21 18.45 -6.67 9.27
C THR A 21 17.94 -7.00 7.87
N PHE A 22 17.41 -6.03 7.14
CA PHE A 22 16.80 -6.25 5.82
C PHE A 22 17.23 -5.18 4.83
N HIS A 23 17.21 -5.52 3.54
CA HIS A 23 17.36 -4.58 2.43
C HIS A 23 16.34 -4.90 1.35
N GLY A 24 16.01 -3.93 0.49
CA GLY A 24 15.13 -4.13 -0.66
C GLY A 24 14.58 -2.84 -1.26
N ALA A 25 13.30 -2.82 -1.65
CA ALA A 25 12.65 -1.66 -2.27
C ALA A 25 11.48 -1.07 -1.44
N ARG A 26 11.46 0.27 -1.32
CA ARG A 26 10.36 1.06 -0.78
C ARG A 26 9.55 1.59 -1.95
N HIS A 27 8.32 1.11 -2.03
CA HIS A 27 7.33 1.49 -3.02
C HIS A 27 6.48 2.61 -2.46
N VAL A 28 6.21 3.64 -3.25
CA VAL A 28 5.27 4.71 -2.90
C VAL A 28 4.27 4.85 -4.03
N LEU A 29 3.00 4.66 -3.69
CA LEU A 29 1.88 4.69 -4.62
C LEU A 29 0.97 5.87 -4.27
N SER A 30 0.73 6.75 -5.24
CA SER A 30 -0.36 7.71 -5.19
C SER A 30 -1.59 7.03 -5.78
N VAL A 31 -2.68 7.00 -5.03
CA VAL A 31 -3.88 6.22 -5.36
C VAL A 31 -5.11 7.11 -5.25
N GLY A 32 -5.86 7.22 -6.36
CA GLY A 32 -7.21 7.75 -6.36
C GLY A 32 -8.20 6.68 -5.90
N VAL A 33 -9.13 7.04 -5.01
CA VAL A 33 -10.10 6.12 -4.42
C VAL A 33 -11.53 6.60 -4.68
N ALA A 34 -12.38 5.69 -5.15
CA ALA A 34 -13.81 5.96 -5.37
C ALA A 34 -14.69 4.84 -4.80
N GLY A 35 -15.81 5.21 -4.19
CA GLY A 35 -16.71 4.30 -3.50
C GLY A 35 -17.43 4.96 -2.33
N ASP A 36 -18.14 4.15 -1.55
CA ASP A 36 -18.75 4.57 -0.28
C ASP A 36 -17.66 4.89 0.77
N VAL A 37 -17.82 6.00 1.50
CA VAL A 37 -16.80 6.51 2.43
C VAL A 37 -16.50 5.49 3.55
N ALA A 38 -17.52 4.91 4.17
CA ALA A 38 -17.32 3.96 5.25
C ALA A 38 -16.59 2.69 4.77
N THR A 39 -16.89 2.27 3.54
CA THR A 39 -16.22 1.13 2.90
C THR A 39 -14.75 1.46 2.59
N ILE A 40 -14.47 2.66 2.09
CA ILE A 40 -13.11 3.14 1.81
C ILE A 40 -12.29 3.20 3.10
N GLU A 41 -12.82 3.83 4.15
CA GLU A 41 -12.13 3.95 5.44
C GLU A 41 -11.86 2.58 6.06
N GLY A 42 -12.83 1.67 6.00
CA GLY A 42 -12.64 0.29 6.48
C GLY A 42 -11.55 -0.46 5.71
N TRP A 43 -11.49 -0.30 4.39
CA TRP A 43 -10.45 -0.92 3.57
C TRP A 43 -9.06 -0.33 3.87
N LEU A 44 -8.95 0.99 3.95
CA LEU A 44 -7.69 1.68 4.27
C LEU A 44 -7.17 1.32 5.66
N ALA A 45 -8.06 1.20 6.65
CA ALA A 45 -7.71 0.80 8.01
C ALA A 45 -7.26 -0.66 8.10
N ALA A 46 -7.83 -1.54 7.27
CA ALA A 46 -7.47 -2.97 7.26
C ALA A 46 -6.17 -3.27 6.49
N LEU A 47 -5.73 -2.35 5.62
CA LEU A 47 -4.60 -2.57 4.71
C LEU A 47 -3.28 -2.92 5.43
N PRO A 48 -2.84 -2.20 6.48
CA PRO A 48 -1.57 -2.51 7.17
C PRO A 48 -1.55 -3.90 7.81
N GLU A 49 -2.70 -4.38 8.25
CA GLU A 49 -2.84 -5.67 8.93
C GLU A 49 -3.10 -6.83 7.95
N HIS A 50 -3.26 -6.53 6.66
CA HIS A 50 -3.57 -7.54 5.67
C HIS A 50 -2.32 -8.36 5.30
N PRO A 51 -2.39 -9.70 5.28
CA PRO A 51 -1.27 -10.51 4.80
C PRO A 51 -1.13 -10.40 3.28
N PHE A 52 0.04 -9.99 2.80
CA PHE A 52 0.34 -9.92 1.37
C PHE A 52 1.12 -11.15 0.91
N ALA A 53 0.53 -11.90 -0.02
CA ALA A 53 1.24 -12.93 -0.77
C ALA A 53 1.64 -12.37 -2.13
N MET A 54 2.92 -12.01 -2.29
CA MET A 54 3.48 -11.57 -3.56
C MET A 54 4.51 -12.58 -4.05
N ALA A 55 4.41 -13.01 -5.30
CA ALA A 55 5.39 -13.93 -5.87
C ALA A 55 6.78 -13.29 -5.82
N HIS A 56 7.76 -14.03 -5.30
CA HIS A 56 9.17 -13.61 -5.22
C HIS A 56 9.48 -12.39 -4.35
N HIS A 57 8.50 -11.86 -3.61
CA HIS A 57 8.69 -10.69 -2.74
C HIS A 57 8.03 -10.90 -1.39
N ILE A 58 8.74 -10.49 -0.33
CA ILE A 58 8.20 -10.44 1.02
C ILE A 58 7.87 -8.97 1.32
N VAL A 59 6.60 -8.66 1.62
CA VAL A 59 6.23 -7.35 2.16
C VAL A 59 6.63 -7.32 3.63
N ALA A 60 7.61 -6.50 3.97
CA ALA A 60 8.06 -6.30 5.34
C ALA A 60 7.10 -5.39 6.12
N ASP A 61 6.55 -4.39 5.45
CA ASP A 61 5.64 -3.40 6.05
C ASP A 61 4.80 -2.73 4.95
N ILE A 62 3.61 -2.28 5.30
CA ILE A 62 2.76 -1.46 4.42
C ILE A 62 1.95 -0.48 5.25
N ALA A 63 1.95 0.78 4.84
CA ALA A 63 1.33 1.87 5.58
C ALA A 63 0.56 2.81 4.67
N VAL A 64 -0.54 3.35 5.19
CA VAL A 64 -1.24 4.49 4.61
C VAL A 64 -0.66 5.77 5.23
N VAL A 65 0.08 6.56 4.44
CA VAL A 65 0.90 7.68 4.94
C VAL A 65 0.19 9.02 4.88
N ARG A 66 -0.72 9.17 3.92
CA ARG A 66 -1.57 10.37 3.80
C ARG A 66 -2.90 9.97 3.20
N SER A 67 -3.97 10.42 3.83
CA SER A 67 -5.31 10.46 3.25
C SER A 67 -5.77 11.91 3.26
N ALA A 68 -6.01 12.49 2.09
CA ALA A 68 -6.64 13.80 1.96
C ALA A 68 -7.59 13.75 0.76
N ASN A 69 -8.89 13.92 1.00
CA ASN A 69 -9.93 13.73 -0.02
C ASN A 69 -9.81 12.34 -0.69
N ALA A 70 -10.07 12.24 -2.00
CA ALA A 70 -10.00 10.99 -2.76
C ALA A 70 -8.56 10.51 -3.07
N ASP A 71 -7.52 11.22 -2.64
CA ASP A 71 -6.12 10.88 -2.89
C ASP A 71 -5.45 10.29 -1.64
N VAL A 72 -4.89 9.10 -1.80
CA VAL A 72 -4.23 8.32 -0.76
C VAL A 72 -2.80 8.01 -1.18
N VAL A 73 -1.86 8.13 -0.24
CA VAL A 73 -0.50 7.65 -0.43
C VAL A 73 -0.29 6.37 0.37
N ILE A 74 0.03 5.28 -0.34
CA ILE A 74 0.36 3.98 0.23
C ILE A 74 1.87 3.78 0.08
N GLU A 75 2.53 3.36 1.16
CA GLU A 75 3.92 2.95 1.12
C GLU A 75 4.06 1.48 1.49
N ALA A 76 4.84 0.73 0.71
CA ALA A 76 5.13 -0.67 0.99
C ALA A 76 6.65 -0.92 0.99
N LEU A 77 7.14 -1.64 1.97
CA LEU A 77 8.53 -2.09 2.07
C LEU A 77 8.61 -3.56 1.66
N THR A 78 9.53 -3.87 0.76
CA THR A 78 9.76 -5.24 0.30
C THR A 78 11.19 -5.66 0.55
N VAL A 79 11.40 -6.91 0.98
CA VAL A 79 12.74 -7.49 1.17
C VAL A 79 13.23 -8.04 -0.18
N ALA A 80 14.49 -7.77 -0.52
CA ALA A 80 15.16 -8.40 -1.64
C ALA A 80 15.38 -9.88 -1.32
N ASN A 81 15.28 -10.73 -2.35
CA ASN A 81 15.45 -12.16 -2.20
C ASN A 81 16.70 -12.59 -2.97
N ASP A 82 17.85 -12.36 -2.36
CA ASP A 82 19.18 -12.79 -2.79
C ASP A 82 19.42 -14.30 -2.60
#